data_AF-A0A318CVC4-F1
#
_entry.id   AF-A0A318CVC4-F1
#
_cell.length_a   1.000
_cell.length_b   1.000
_cell.length_c   1.000
_cell.angle_alpha   90.00
_cell.angle_beta   90.00
_cell.angle_gamma   90.00
#
_symmetry.space_group_name_H-M   'P 1'
#
loop_
_entity.id
_entity.type
_entity.pdbx_description
1 polymer ?
#
loop_
_entity_poly.entity_id
_entity_poly.type
_entity_poly.pdbx_seq_one_letter_code
_entity_poly.pdbx_strand_id
1 'polypeptide(L)'
;MENTNLLRGVAGQLGGKDQVGTARETFFAHQLKNAGANIRIPSRGDFLVEGKYLFEIGGRTKVKSQVKDADNGFVVRDEIEVGFGNAIPLWLFGFLY
;
A
#
# COMPACT_ATOMS: atom_id res chain seq x y z
N MET A 1 -12.51 -16.79 3.48
CA MET A 1 -13.33 -15.97 2.57
C MET A 1 -13.68 -14.70 3.32
N GLU A 2 -12.81 -13.70 3.32
CA GLU A 2 -13.04 -12.49 4.11
C GLU A 2 -12.77 -11.26 3.24
N ASN A 3 -13.88 -10.59 2.90
CA ASN A 3 -13.97 -9.20 2.44
C ASN A 3 -13.69 -8.84 0.97
N THR A 4 -14.18 -9.65 0.03
CA THR A 4 -14.40 -9.21 -1.37
C THR A 4 -15.45 -8.11 -1.51
N ASN A 5 -16.38 -7.99 -0.54
CA ASN A 5 -17.50 -7.04 -0.63
C ASN A 5 -17.11 -5.59 -0.34
N LEU A 6 -16.15 -5.33 0.54
CA LEU A 6 -15.61 -3.97 0.76
C LEU A 6 -14.79 -3.51 -0.46
N LEU A 7 -14.03 -4.42 -1.07
CA LEU A 7 -13.28 -4.18 -2.30
C LEU A 7 -14.22 -3.82 -3.47
N ARG A 8 -15.39 -4.46 -3.58
CA ARG A 8 -16.38 -4.16 -4.62
C ARG A 8 -16.98 -2.76 -4.52
N GLY A 9 -17.19 -2.25 -3.31
CA GLY A 9 -17.75 -0.92 -3.09
C GLY A 9 -16.82 0.21 -3.55
N VAL A 10 -15.51 0.05 -3.31
CA VAL A 10 -14.48 1.01 -3.75
C VAL A 10 -14.12 0.80 -5.22
N ALA A 11 -13.98 -0.45 -5.69
CA ALA A 11 -13.63 -0.77 -7.07
C ALA A 11 -14.75 -0.43 -8.08
N GLY A 12 -16.02 -0.40 -7.66
CA GLY A 12 -17.15 -0.06 -8.53
C GLY A 12 -17.18 1.39 -9.02
N GLN A 13 -16.41 2.29 -8.39
CA GLN A 13 -16.35 3.72 -8.77
C GLN A 13 -15.18 4.06 -9.71
N LEU A 14 -14.36 3.07 -10.07
CA LEU A 14 -13.00 3.31 -10.50
C LEU A 14 -12.72 2.51 -11.79
N GLY A 15 -12.36 3.22 -12.87
CA GLY A 15 -12.17 2.67 -14.21
C GLY A 15 -10.95 1.73 -14.31
N GLY A 16 -10.72 1.10 -15.46
CA GLY A 16 -9.71 0.03 -15.62
C GLY A 16 -8.26 0.35 -15.21
N LYS A 17 -7.88 1.63 -15.06
CA LYS A 17 -6.56 2.05 -14.53
C LYS A 17 -6.45 1.90 -13.00
N ASP A 18 -7.57 1.99 -12.33
CA ASP A 18 -7.64 1.92 -10.88
C ASP A 18 -7.61 0.48 -10.36
N GLN A 19 -8.02 -0.50 -11.18
CA GLN A 19 -8.00 -1.91 -10.79
C GLN A 19 -6.58 -2.38 -10.39
N VAL A 20 -5.55 -1.91 -11.09
CA VAL A 20 -4.14 -2.22 -10.75
C VAL A 20 -3.72 -1.51 -9.46
N GLY A 21 -4.19 -0.28 -9.21
CA GLY A 21 -4.03 0.42 -7.93
C GLY A 21 -4.61 -0.40 -6.78
N THR A 22 -5.90 -0.70 -6.87
CA THR A 22 -6.64 -1.49 -5.88
C THR A 22 -6.00 -2.85 -5.64
N ALA A 23 -5.53 -3.54 -6.69
CA ALA A 23 -4.85 -4.83 -6.54
C ALA A 23 -3.56 -4.74 -5.70
N ARG A 24 -2.74 -3.69 -5.91
CA ARG A 24 -1.50 -3.48 -5.15
C ARG A 24 -1.77 -3.15 -3.69
N GLU A 25 -2.72 -2.26 -3.43
CA GLU A 25 -3.15 -1.91 -2.08
C GLU A 25 -3.72 -3.13 -1.35
N THR A 26 -4.54 -3.92 -2.05
CA THR A 26 -5.10 -5.17 -1.52
C THR A 26 -3.99 -6.16 -1.19
N PHE A 27 -3.06 -6.41 -2.11
CA PHE A 27 -1.92 -7.30 -1.87
C PHE A 27 -1.13 -6.86 -0.64
N PHE A 28 -0.75 -5.58 -0.58
CA PHE A 28 0.00 -5.02 0.56
C PHE A 28 -0.73 -5.23 1.89
N ALA A 29 -2.03 -4.90 1.94
CA ALA A 29 -2.85 -5.07 3.14
C ALA A 29 -2.98 -6.54 3.56
N HIS A 30 -3.15 -7.46 2.60
CA HIS A 30 -3.22 -8.90 2.86
C HIS A 30 -1.90 -9.42 3.44
N GLN A 31 -0.77 -9.07 2.83
CA GLN A 31 0.54 -9.54 3.28
C GLN A 31 0.88 -9.07 4.69
N LEU A 32 0.59 -7.82 5.02
CA LEU A 32 0.79 -7.30 6.37
C LEU A 32 -0.15 -7.92 7.40
N LYS A 33 -1.42 -8.15 7.05
CA LYS A 33 -2.36 -8.84 7.94
C LYS A 33 -1.91 -10.27 8.22
N ASN A 34 -1.44 -10.99 7.21
CA ASN A 34 -0.93 -12.35 7.36
C ASN A 34 0.26 -12.39 8.33
N ALA A 35 1.18 -11.43 8.21
CA ALA A 35 2.27 -11.25 9.17
C ALA A 35 1.85 -10.76 10.57
N GLY A 36 0.55 -10.59 10.84
CA GLY A 36 0.01 -10.19 12.14
C GLY A 36 0.13 -8.69 12.45
N ALA A 37 0.44 -7.85 11.46
CA ALA A 37 0.59 -6.41 11.66
C ALA A 37 -0.76 -5.69 11.82
N ASN A 38 -0.80 -4.67 12.68
CA ASN A 38 -1.95 -3.80 12.84
C ASN A 38 -1.95 -2.72 11.75
N ILE A 39 -3.00 -2.69 10.93
CA ILE A 39 -3.15 -1.76 9.82
C ILE A 39 -4.39 -0.89 10.05
N ARG A 40 -4.25 0.41 9.81
CA ARG A 40 -5.33 1.40 9.83
C ARG A 40 -5.30 2.27 8.57
N ILE A 41 -6.44 2.86 8.22
CA ILE A 41 -6.53 3.85 7.15
C ILE A 41 -6.43 5.26 7.77
N PRO A 42 -5.31 5.98 7.54
CA PRO A 42 -5.10 7.32 8.07
C PRO A 42 -5.78 8.40 7.21
N SER A 43 -5.74 9.65 7.66
CA SER A 43 -6.21 10.81 6.87
C SER A 43 -5.21 11.28 5.81
N ARG A 44 -3.97 10.78 5.84
CA ARG A 44 -2.89 11.07 4.88
C ARG A 44 -2.13 9.77 4.58
N GLY A 45 -1.86 9.47 3.31
CA GLY A 45 -1.28 8.18 2.89
C GLY A 45 -2.34 7.06 2.83
N ASP A 46 -1.93 5.86 2.40
CA ASP A 46 -2.86 4.76 2.15
C ASP A 46 -3.01 3.86 3.39
N PHE A 47 -1.92 3.58 4.12
CA PHE A 47 -1.95 2.74 5.31
C PHE A 47 -1.05 3.26 6.44
N LEU A 48 -1.53 3.14 7.68
CA LEU A 48 -0.77 3.33 8.91
C LEU A 48 -0.58 1.98 9.59
N VAL A 49 0.67 1.56 9.75
CA VAL A 49 1.06 0.26 10.28
C VAL A 49 1.70 0.44 11.65
N GLU A 50 1.27 -0.38 12.62
CA GLU A 50 1.70 -0.32 14.03
C GLU A 50 1.56 1.08 14.67
N GLY A 51 0.63 1.89 14.16
CA GLY A 51 0.43 3.27 14.62
C GLY A 51 1.61 4.22 14.38
N LYS A 52 2.65 3.79 13.64
CA LYS A 52 3.91 4.51 13.49
C LYS A 52 4.32 4.71 12.04
N TYR A 53 4.19 3.69 11.20
CA TYR A 53 4.73 3.68 9.84
C TYR A 53 3.64 4.02 8.83
N LEU A 54 3.87 5.06 8.04
CA LEU A 54 2.92 5.53 7.05
C LEU A 54 3.35 5.06 5.67
N PHE A 55 2.50 4.32 4.98
CA PHE A 55 2.77 3.75 3.67
C PHE A 55 1.85 4.34 2.61
N GLU A 56 2.43 4.68 1.46
CA GLU A 56 1.74 5.07 0.24
C GLU A 56 2.09 4.06 -0.86
N ILE A 57 1.08 3.41 -1.44
CA ILE A 57 1.22 2.35 -2.43
C ILE A 57 0.97 2.96 -3.80
N GLY A 58 1.83 2.63 -4.76
CA GLY A 58 1.74 3.21 -6.09
C GLY A 58 2.56 2.48 -7.13
N GLY A 59 2.34 2.90 -8.38
CA GLY A 59 3.20 2.50 -9.49
C GLY A 59 4.42 3.40 -9.62
N ARG A 60 5.22 3.13 -10.65
CA ARG A 60 6.45 3.83 -11.00
C ARG A 60 6.37 5.37 -10.99
N THR A 61 5.23 5.93 -11.35
CA THR A 61 5.02 7.40 -11.46
C THR A 61 4.54 8.08 -10.18
N LYS A 62 4.26 7.35 -9.09
CA LYS A 62 3.78 7.95 -7.84
C LYS A 62 4.94 8.65 -7.13
N VAL A 63 4.92 9.98 -7.17
CA VAL A 63 5.87 10.86 -6.48
C VAL A 63 5.48 10.85 -4.99
N LYS A 64 6.46 10.85 -4.08
CA LYS A 64 6.27 10.85 -2.61
C LYS A 64 5.52 12.10 -2.11
N SER A 65 4.33 12.44 -2.57
CA SER A 65 3.72 13.74 -2.26
C SER A 65 3.02 13.75 -0.91
N GLN A 66 2.46 12.62 -0.46
CA GLN A 66 1.63 12.62 0.74
C GLN A 66 2.39 12.25 2.02
N VAL A 67 3.43 11.41 1.91
CA VAL A 67 4.21 10.92 3.07
C VAL A 67 5.59 11.59 3.21
N LYS A 68 5.87 12.62 2.42
CA LYS A 68 7.20 13.29 2.35
C LYS A 68 7.64 13.93 3.66
N ASP A 69 6.69 14.47 4.42
CA ASP A 69 6.93 15.19 5.66
C ASP A 69 6.77 14.28 6.90
N ALA A 70 6.53 12.99 6.70
CA ALA A 70 6.45 12.02 7.79
C ALA A 70 7.81 11.36 8.01
N ASP A 71 8.36 11.47 9.22
CA ASP A 71 9.63 10.84 9.60
C ASP A 71 9.64 9.32 9.37
N ASN A 72 8.46 8.69 9.46
CA ASN A 72 8.23 7.26 9.22
C ASN A 72 7.38 7.00 7.96
N GLY A 73 7.51 7.87 6.94
CA GLY A 73 6.77 7.81 5.68
C GLY A 73 7.51 7.03 4.60
N PHE A 74 6.87 6.00 4.03
CA PHE A 74 7.41 5.12 3.01
C PHE A 74 6.51 5.07 1.78
N VAL A 75 7.13 4.96 0.60
CA VAL A 75 6.42 4.75 -0.66
C VAL A 75 6.73 3.36 -1.18
N VAL A 76 5.70 2.54 -1.28
CA VAL A 76 5.76 1.19 -1.82
C VAL A 76 5.49 1.28 -3.32
N ARG A 77 6.48 0.87 -4.12
CA ARG A 77 6.40 0.95 -5.57
C ARG A 77 6.36 -0.42 -6.20
N ASP A 78 5.37 -0.59 -7.05
CA ASP A 78 5.37 -1.64 -8.05
C ASP A 78 6.31 -1.25 -9.21
N GLU A 79 6.89 -2.25 -9.88
CA GLU A 79 7.84 -2.10 -11.01
C GLU A 79 9.26 -1.58 -10.66
N ILE A 80 9.72 -1.74 -9.41
CA ILE A 80 11.13 -1.47 -9.06
C ILE A 80 11.80 -2.72 -8.46
N GLU A 81 13.08 -2.92 -8.79
CA GLU A 81 13.89 -4.02 -8.24
C GLU A 81 14.66 -3.59 -7.00
N VAL A 82 15.09 -2.32 -6.94
CA VAL A 82 15.92 -1.79 -5.85
C VAL A 82 15.23 -0.59 -5.23
N GLY A 83 15.05 -0.65 -3.90
CA GLY A 83 14.57 0.48 -3.10
C GLY A 83 15.67 1.51 -2.85
N PHE A 84 15.30 2.78 -2.69
CA PHE A 84 16.24 3.85 -2.32
C PHE A 84 15.60 4.86 -1.36
N GLY A 85 16.28 5.13 -0.25
CA GLY A 85 15.71 5.89 0.88
C GLY A 85 14.40 5.26 1.34
N ASN A 86 13.35 6.07 1.55
CA ASN A 86 12.04 5.55 1.97
C ASN A 86 11.18 4.95 0.82
N ALA A 87 11.80 4.47 -0.26
CA ALA A 87 11.07 3.78 -1.33
C ALA A 87 11.33 2.27 -1.24
N ILE A 88 10.27 1.47 -1.17
CA ILE A 88 10.33 0.03 -0.96
C ILE A 88 9.67 -0.70 -2.15
N PRO A 89 10.34 -1.68 -2.77
CA PRO A 89 9.70 -2.51 -3.78
C PRO A 89 8.51 -3.31 -3.22
N LEU A 90 7.38 -3.30 -3.94
CA LEU A 90 6.16 -4.00 -3.51
C LEU A 90 6.36 -5.51 -3.34
N TRP A 91 7.19 -6.13 -4.19
CA TRP A 91 7.43 -7.57 -4.17
C TRP A 91 8.11 -8.06 -2.89
N LEU A 92 8.79 -7.20 -2.12
CA LEU A 92 9.38 -7.59 -0.83
C LEU A 92 8.32 -8.03 0.19
N PHE A 93 7.11 -7.47 0.10
CA PHE A 93 6.00 -7.87 0.96
C PHE A 93 5.47 -9.26 0.62
N GLY A 94 5.87 -9.86 -0.51
CA GLY A 94 5.55 -11.23 -0.88
C GLY A 94 6.20 -12.31 0.01
N PHE A 95 7.21 -11.94 0.81
CA PHE A 95 7.84 -12.85 1.78
C PHE A 95 7.17 -12.84 3.16
N LEU A 96 6.11 -12.04 3.33
CA LEU A 96 5.32 -12.02 4.54
C LEU A 96 4.26 -13.13 4.50
N TYR A 97 4.29 -14.03 5.47
CA TYR A 97 3.39 -15.18 5.62
C TYR A 97 2.72 -15.17 6.99
#